data_AF-A0A0S8AFK6-F1
#
_entry.id   AF-A0A0S8AFK6-F1
#
_cell.length_a   1.000
_cell.length_b   1.000
_cell.length_c   1.000
_cell.angle_alpha   90.00
_cell.angle_beta   90.00
_cell.angle_gamma   90.00
#
_symmetry.space_group_name_H-M   'P 1'
#
loop_
_entity.id
_entity.type
_entity.pdbx_description
1 polymer ?
#
loop_
_entity_poly.entity_id
_entity_poly.type
_entity_poly.pdbx_seq_one_letter_code
_entity_poly.pdbx_strand_id
1 'polypeptide(L)'
;MSLSGLVARVRSLWHGLRYRGDVEAEMTAEFRHHLELRTEDLIRDGLTQEDAARQARIEFGHIESHKHDARVSRGLWLFDEVRFSALDVKLGIRMLLKYPGLSVISVIGMSVAIAIGAGGFGVIESTLDPTLPLPEGERVVSSARSRPTVAT
;
A
#
# COMPACT_ATOMS: atom_id res chain seq x y z
N MET A 1 -6.53 16.13 13.51
CA MET A 1 -6.23 15.55 12.18
C MET A 1 -7.44 15.83 11.28
N SER A 2 -7.33 16.72 10.30
CA SER A 2 -8.52 17.22 9.57
C SER A 2 -9.05 16.16 8.60
N LEU A 3 -10.37 15.87 8.68
CA LEU A 3 -11.06 14.90 7.82
C LEU A 3 -10.81 15.14 6.32
N SER A 4 -10.62 16.40 5.91
CA SER A 4 -10.36 16.77 4.52
C SER A 4 -9.02 16.26 3.99
N GLY A 5 -7.98 16.18 4.84
CA GLY A 5 -6.67 15.63 4.47
C GLY A 5 -6.70 14.11 4.30
N LEU A 6 -7.52 13.43 5.11
CA LEU A 6 -7.73 11.99 5.02
C LEU A 6 -8.46 11.63 3.71
N VAL A 7 -9.53 12.36 3.39
CA VAL A 7 -10.31 12.19 2.15
C VAL A 7 -9.46 12.49 0.91
N ALA A 8 -8.61 13.53 0.95
CA ALA A 8 -7.72 13.85 -0.15
C ALA A 8 -6.67 12.75 -0.40
N ARG A 9 -6.09 12.17 0.66
CA ARG A 9 -5.15 11.03 0.55
C ARG A 9 -5.83 9.78 -0.01
N VAL A 10 -7.01 9.44 0.51
CA VAL A 10 -7.82 8.31 0.02
C VAL A 10 -8.17 8.49 -1.46
N ARG A 11 -8.55 9.72 -1.87
CA ARG A 11 -8.84 10.04 -3.27
C ARG A 11 -7.60 9.96 -4.18
N SER A 12 -6.43 10.37 -3.71
CA SER A 12 -5.18 10.25 -4.50
C SER A 12 -4.76 8.79 -4.69
N LEU A 13 -4.89 7.99 -3.63
CA LEU A 13 -4.64 6.55 -3.68
C LEU A 13 -5.63 5.86 -4.61
N TRP A 14 -6.90 6.27 -4.56
CA TRP A 14 -7.95 5.81 -5.46
C TRP A 14 -7.66 6.12 -6.94
N HIS A 15 -7.16 7.33 -7.22
CA HIS A 15 -6.79 7.74 -8.58
C HIS A 15 -5.59 6.93 -9.11
N GLY A 16 -4.54 6.77 -8.32
CA GLY A 16 -3.36 5.96 -8.68
C GLY A 16 -3.68 4.47 -8.89
N LEU A 17 -4.66 3.94 -8.15
CA LEU A 17 -5.15 2.56 -8.30
C LEU A 17 -5.95 2.36 -9.60
N ARG A 18 -6.61 3.40 -10.09
CA ARG A 18 -7.41 3.38 -11.33
C ARG A 18 -6.56 3.64 -12.58
N TYR A 19 -5.46 4.38 -12.47
CA TYR A 19 -4.60 4.85 -13.57
C TYR A 19 -3.56 3.85 -14.12
N ARG A 20 -3.60 2.56 -13.73
CA ARG A 20 -2.72 1.55 -14.34
C ARG A 20 -3.08 1.18 -15.78
N GLY A 21 -4.34 1.40 -16.18
CA GLY A 21 -4.78 1.16 -17.55
C GLY A 21 -4.07 2.06 -18.56
N ASP A 22 -3.80 3.31 -18.19
CA ASP A 22 -3.05 4.25 -19.04
C ASP A 22 -1.58 3.86 -19.15
N VAL A 23 -0.96 3.36 -18.07
CA VAL A 23 0.45 2.91 -18.11
C VAL A 23 0.61 1.66 -18.98
N GLU A 24 -0.31 0.70 -18.89
CA GLU A 24 -0.29 -0.48 -19.80
C GLU A 24 -0.60 -0.09 -21.24
N ALA A 25 -1.51 0.86 -21.46
CA ALA A 25 -1.82 1.37 -22.80
C ALA A 25 -0.64 2.15 -23.40
N GLU A 26 0.04 2.98 -22.60
CA GLU A 26 1.24 3.74 -22.99
C GLU A 26 2.41 2.80 -23.28
N MET A 27 2.65 1.79 -22.43
CA MET A 27 3.63 0.74 -22.71
C MET A 27 3.29 -0.04 -23.99
N THR A 28 2.03 -0.40 -24.20
CA THR A 28 1.60 -1.10 -25.43
C THR A 28 1.78 -0.23 -26.67
N ALA A 29 1.54 1.08 -26.56
CA ALA A 29 1.77 2.04 -27.63
C ALA A 29 3.26 2.19 -27.95
N GLU A 30 4.10 2.30 -26.91
CA GLU A 30 5.56 2.36 -27.05
C GLU A 30 6.13 1.07 -27.65
N PHE A 31 5.61 -0.10 -27.27
CA PHE A 31 5.98 -1.38 -27.87
C PHE A 31 5.61 -1.48 -29.34
N ARG A 32 4.41 -1.03 -29.71
CA ARG A 32 3.98 -1.01 -31.12
C ARG A 32 4.91 -0.12 -31.94
N HIS A 33 5.26 1.05 -31.41
CA HIS A 33 6.16 1.99 -32.06
C HIS A 33 7.55 1.41 -32.30
N HIS A 34 8.14 0.72 -31.31
CA HIS A 34 9.44 0.07 -31.49
C HIS A 34 9.41 -1.07 -32.51
N LEU A 35 8.31 -1.83 -32.56
CA LEU A 35 8.15 -2.94 -33.50
C LEU A 35 8.02 -2.42 -34.94
N GLU A 36 7.30 -1.31 -35.13
CA GLU A 36 7.20 -0.60 -36.41
C GLU A 36 8.56 -0.08 -36.88
N LEU A 37 9.30 0.63 -36.02
CA LEU A 37 10.65 1.12 -36.35
C LEU A 37 11.60 -0.02 -36.76
N ARG A 38 11.57 -1.15 -36.04
CA ARG A 38 12.42 -2.30 -36.37
C ARG A 38 12.02 -2.95 -37.69
N THR A 39 10.72 -2.98 -37.98
CA THR A 39 10.20 -3.49 -39.25
C THR A 39 10.66 -2.60 -40.42
N GLU A 40 10.63 -1.28 -40.26
CA GLU A 40 11.10 -0.33 -41.27
C GLU A 40 12.60 -0.45 -41.55
N ASP A 41 13.42 -0.63 -40.50
CA ASP A 41 14.86 -0.85 -40.68
C ASP A 41 15.15 -2.14 -41.44
N LEU A 42 14.43 -3.23 -41.12
CA LEU A 42 14.58 -4.51 -41.82
C LEU A 42 14.13 -4.44 -43.30
N ILE A 43 13.11 -3.64 -43.60
CA ILE A 43 12.72 -3.34 -45.00
C ILE A 43 13.82 -2.56 -45.71
N ARG A 44 14.44 -1.59 -45.03
CA ARG A 44 15.58 -0.83 -45.57
C ARG A 44 16.79 -1.72 -45.84
N ASP A 45 16.99 -2.75 -45.01
CA ASP A 45 18.02 -3.77 -45.17
C ASP A 45 17.68 -4.81 -46.26
N GLY A 46 16.52 -4.68 -46.94
CA GLY A 46 16.16 -5.44 -48.13
C GLY A 46 15.20 -6.60 -47.90
N LEU A 47 14.62 -6.74 -46.70
CA LEU A 47 13.58 -7.75 -46.46
C LEU A 47 12.22 -7.31 -47.02
N THR A 48 11.40 -8.29 -47.41
CA THR A 48 10.00 -8.04 -47.74
C THR A 48 9.24 -7.61 -46.48
N GLN A 49 8.14 -6.85 -46.64
CA GLN A 49 7.36 -6.34 -45.51
C GLN A 49 6.88 -7.47 -44.56
N GLU A 50 6.49 -8.61 -45.12
CA GLU A 50 6.03 -9.76 -44.35
C GLU A 50 7.15 -10.43 -43.56
N ASP A 51 8.33 -10.56 -44.17
CA ASP A 51 9.51 -11.15 -43.53
C ASP A 51 10.11 -10.22 -42.47
N ALA A 52 10.16 -8.92 -42.75
CA ALA A 52 10.60 -7.88 -41.82
C ALA A 52 9.70 -7.83 -40.57
N ALA A 53 8.38 -7.88 -40.73
CA ALA A 53 7.45 -7.87 -39.61
C ALA A 53 7.54 -9.15 -38.77
N ARG A 54 7.74 -10.31 -39.43
CA ARG A 54 7.94 -11.59 -38.76
C ARG A 54 9.24 -11.60 -37.96
N GLN A 55 10.33 -11.12 -38.56
CA GLN A 55 11.64 -11.09 -37.92
C GLN A 55 11.70 -10.07 -36.78
N ALA A 56 11.09 -8.88 -36.93
CA ALA A 56 10.95 -7.90 -35.85
C ALA A 56 10.22 -8.50 -34.63
N ARG A 57 9.15 -9.28 -34.83
CA ARG A 57 8.42 -9.97 -33.74
C ARG A 57 9.28 -11.03 -33.03
N ILE A 58 10.08 -11.79 -33.78
CA ILE A 58 10.96 -12.83 -33.24
C ILE A 58 12.11 -12.19 -32.44
N GLU A 59 12.74 -11.15 -32.97
CA GLU A 59 13.81 -10.40 -32.28
C GLU A 59 13.28 -9.72 -31.00
N PHE A 60 12.08 -9.12 -31.05
CA PHE A 60 11.47 -8.44 -29.92
C PHE A 60 11.05 -9.42 -28.80
N GLY A 61 10.51 -10.59 -29.14
CA GLY A 61 10.15 -11.64 -28.17
C GLY A 61 11.35 -12.14 -27.36
N HIS A 62 12.54 -12.21 -27.97
CA HIS A 62 13.78 -12.52 -27.26
C HIS A 62 14.21 -11.38 -26.32
N ILE A 63 14.09 -10.12 -26.75
CA ILE A 63 14.44 -8.95 -25.92
C ILE A 63 13.56 -8.87 -24.68
N GLU A 64 12.26 -9.13 -24.79
CA GLU A 64 11.33 -9.09 -23.65
C GLU A 64 11.56 -10.25 -22.66
N SER A 65 11.89 -11.45 -23.18
CA SER A 65 12.33 -12.59 -22.37
C SER A 65 13.63 -12.29 -21.60
N HIS A 66 14.62 -11.67 -22.26
CA HIS A 66 15.88 -11.27 -21.61
C HIS A 66 15.70 -10.13 -20.60
N LYS A 67 14.71 -9.26 -20.80
CA LYS A 67 14.34 -8.21 -19.83
C LYS A 67 13.68 -8.82 -18.58
N HIS A 68 13.01 -9.95 -18.71
CA HIS A 68 12.46 -10.74 -17.59
C HIS A 68 13.60 -11.38 -16.78
N ASP A 69 14.56 -12.03 -17.44
CA ASP A 69 15.74 -12.62 -16.79
C ASP A 69 16.67 -11.58 -16.14
N ALA A 70 16.82 -10.40 -16.74
CA ALA A 70 17.57 -9.27 -16.17
C ALA A 70 16.88 -8.62 -14.95
N ARG A 71 15.60 -8.98 -14.70
CA ARG A 71 14.84 -8.58 -13.52
C ARG A 71 15.00 -9.60 -12.39
N VAL A 72 15.30 -10.86 -12.71
CA VAL A 72 15.58 -11.95 -11.76
C VAL A 72 17.02 -11.89 -11.23
N SER A 73 18.00 -11.43 -12.03
CA SER A 73 19.42 -11.37 -11.64
C SER A 73 19.82 -10.16 -10.81
N ARG A 74 19.05 -9.06 -10.85
CA ARG A 74 19.21 -7.92 -9.94
C ARG A 74 18.35 -8.17 -8.72
N GLY A 75 18.97 -8.48 -7.57
CA GLY A 75 18.38 -8.85 -6.28
C GLY A 75 17.32 -7.88 -5.69
N LEU A 76 16.24 -7.66 -6.43
CA LEU A 76 15.08 -6.87 -6.09
C LEU A 76 13.99 -7.73 -5.43
N TRP A 77 14.22 -9.03 -5.25
CA TRP A 77 13.28 -9.94 -4.59
C TRP A 77 12.84 -9.42 -3.20
N LEU A 78 13.77 -8.87 -2.42
CA LEU A 78 13.47 -8.30 -1.10
C LEU A 78 12.74 -6.95 -1.16
N PHE A 79 12.86 -6.19 -2.26
CA PHE A 79 12.14 -4.93 -2.44
C PHE A 79 10.79 -5.12 -3.13
N ASP A 80 10.57 -6.19 -3.89
CA ASP A 80 9.29 -6.52 -4.51
C ASP A 80 8.30 -7.15 -3.51
N GLU A 81 8.80 -7.84 -2.48
CA GLU A 81 7.96 -8.37 -1.40
C GLU A 81 7.43 -7.26 -0.47
N VAL A 82 8.18 -6.14 -0.36
CA VAL A 82 7.81 -4.96 0.44
C VAL A 82 7.14 -3.86 -0.39
N ARG A 83 7.22 -3.93 -1.73
CA ARG A 83 6.30 -3.19 -2.61
C ARG A 83 4.94 -3.85 -2.50
N PHE A 84 4.19 -3.46 -1.47
CA PHE A 84 2.74 -3.49 -1.40
C PHE A 84 2.16 -3.77 -2.79
N SER A 85 1.84 -5.03 -3.08
CA SER A 85 1.42 -5.45 -4.41
C SER A 85 0.16 -4.64 -4.73
N ALA A 86 0.34 -3.56 -5.47
CA ALA A 86 -0.74 -2.60 -5.69
C ALA A 86 -1.90 -3.26 -6.46
N LEU A 87 -1.61 -4.40 -7.10
CA LEU A 87 -2.59 -5.29 -7.69
C LEU A 87 -3.45 -5.99 -6.63
N ASP A 88 -2.84 -6.54 -5.59
CA ASP A 88 -3.55 -7.22 -4.49
C ASP A 88 -4.36 -6.23 -3.65
N VAL A 89 -3.82 -5.03 -3.38
CA VAL A 89 -4.57 -3.94 -2.74
C VAL A 89 -5.75 -3.50 -3.60
N LYS A 90 -5.56 -3.37 -4.92
CA LYS A 90 -6.64 -3.05 -5.87
C LYS A 90 -7.70 -4.12 -5.90
N LEU A 91 -7.31 -5.39 -5.92
CA LEU A 91 -8.23 -6.51 -5.91
C LEU A 91 -9.02 -6.52 -4.60
N GLY A 92 -8.35 -6.36 -3.45
CA GLY A 92 -8.97 -6.28 -2.13
C GLY A 92 -9.97 -5.12 -2.02
N ILE A 93 -9.59 -3.90 -2.42
CA ILE A 93 -10.48 -2.73 -2.43
C ILE A 93 -11.66 -2.95 -3.38
N ARG A 94 -11.43 -3.53 -4.56
CA ARG A 94 -12.50 -3.86 -5.51
C ARG A 94 -13.48 -4.87 -4.93
N MET A 95 -13.00 -5.87 -4.20
CA MET A 95 -13.85 -6.87 -3.53
C MET A 95 -14.67 -6.24 -2.40
N LEU A 96 -14.07 -5.35 -1.60
CA LEU A 96 -14.77 -4.61 -0.53
C LEU A 96 -15.94 -3.77 -1.07
N LEU A 97 -15.77 -3.13 -2.23
CA LEU A 97 -16.81 -2.34 -2.88
C LEU A 97 -17.84 -3.17 -3.63
N LYS A 98 -17.45 -4.34 -4.13
CA LYS A 98 -18.36 -5.28 -4.80
C LYS A 98 -19.33 -5.94 -3.81
N TYR A 99 -18.90 -6.16 -2.57
CA TYR A 99 -19.70 -6.82 -1.53
C TYR A 99 -19.83 -5.94 -0.26
N PRO A 100 -20.57 -4.82 -0.34
CA PRO A 100 -20.63 -3.83 0.74
C PRO A 100 -21.23 -4.38 2.04
N GLY A 101 -22.16 -5.34 1.97
CA GLY A 101 -22.77 -5.94 3.15
C GLY A 101 -21.76 -6.65 4.06
N LEU A 102 -20.87 -7.45 3.48
CA LEU A 102 -19.80 -8.13 4.23
C LEU A 102 -18.81 -7.11 4.81
N SER A 103 -18.42 -6.12 4.02
CA SER A 103 -17.53 -5.05 4.46
C SER A 103 -18.08 -4.28 5.66
N VAL A 104 -19.37 -3.94 5.66
CA VAL A 104 -20.02 -3.24 6.78
C VAL A 104 -20.01 -4.09 8.05
N ILE A 105 -20.36 -5.37 7.95
CA ILE A 105 -20.35 -6.29 9.10
C ILE A 105 -18.93 -6.40 9.67
N SER A 106 -17.92 -6.57 8.81
CA SER A 106 -16.52 -6.62 9.23
C SER A 106 -16.08 -5.33 9.93
N VAL A 107 -16.44 -4.16 9.38
CA VAL A 107 -16.11 -2.86 9.99
C VAL A 107 -16.75 -2.69 11.36
N ILE A 108 -18.03 -3.06 11.51
CA ILE A 108 -18.73 -3.00 12.79
C ILE A 108 -18.07 -3.94 13.80
N GLY A 109 -17.82 -5.19 13.41
CA GLY A 109 -17.18 -6.18 14.27
C GLY A 109 -15.79 -5.74 14.75
N MET A 110 -14.95 -5.24 13.83
CA MET A 110 -13.64 -4.67 14.18
C MET A 110 -13.78 -3.48 15.13
N SER A 111 -14.72 -2.57 14.87
CA SER A 111 -14.92 -1.38 15.70
C SER A 111 -15.28 -1.76 17.12
N VAL A 112 -16.17 -2.73 17.30
CA VAL A 112 -16.57 -3.24 18.63
C VAL A 112 -15.38 -3.90 19.33
N ALA A 113 -14.64 -4.76 18.65
CA ALA A 113 -13.47 -5.43 19.23
C ALA A 113 -12.41 -4.43 19.70
N ILE A 114 -12.13 -3.41 18.89
CA ILE A 114 -11.18 -2.35 19.22
C ILE A 114 -11.69 -1.53 20.42
N ALA A 115 -12.97 -1.15 20.44
CA ALA A 115 -13.56 -0.37 21.52
C ALA A 115 -13.52 -1.11 22.87
N ILE A 116 -13.80 -2.43 22.85
CA ILE A 116 -13.72 -3.28 24.05
C ILE A 116 -12.26 -3.34 24.53
N GLY A 117 -11.31 -3.63 23.64
CA GLY A 117 -9.90 -3.71 24.00
C GLY A 117 -9.38 -2.38 24.58
N ALA A 118 -9.54 -1.29 23.82
CA ALA A 118 -9.08 0.03 24.22
C ALA A 118 -9.77 0.55 25.51
N GLY A 119 -11.09 0.36 25.62
CA GLY A 119 -11.85 0.74 26.80
C GLY A 119 -11.44 -0.04 28.04
N GLY A 120 -11.19 -1.35 27.89
CA GLY A 120 -10.68 -2.19 28.98
C GLY A 120 -9.34 -1.72 29.52
N PHE A 121 -8.39 -1.39 28.62
CA PHE A 121 -7.11 -0.80 29.02
C PHE A 121 -7.28 0.54 29.74
N GLY A 122 -8.17 1.41 29.27
CA GLY A 122 -8.45 2.69 29.95
C GLY A 122 -9.02 2.52 31.35
N VAL A 123 -9.90 1.53 31.58
CA VAL A 123 -10.42 1.22 32.92
C VAL A 123 -9.30 0.72 33.83
N ILE A 124 -8.45 -0.18 33.35
CA ILE A 124 -7.32 -0.71 34.10
C ILE A 124 -6.36 0.43 34.49
N GLU A 125 -6.00 1.30 33.54
CA GLU A 125 -5.14 2.45 33.77
C GLU A 125 -5.74 3.40 34.81
N SER A 126 -7.03 3.74 34.70
CA SER A 126 -7.70 4.61 35.68
C SER A 126 -7.80 4.02 37.09
N THR A 127 -7.78 2.68 37.21
CA THR A 127 -7.85 1.98 38.49
C THR A 127 -6.47 1.84 39.13
N LEU A 128 -5.44 1.60 38.32
CA LEU A 128 -4.06 1.40 38.78
C LEU A 128 -3.30 2.72 38.97
N ASP A 129 -3.61 3.75 38.18
CA ASP A 129 -2.96 5.07 38.24
C ASP A 129 -4.01 6.20 38.24
N PRO A 130 -4.82 6.32 39.31
CA PRO A 130 -5.85 7.34 39.39
C PRO A 130 -5.24 8.73 39.44
N THR A 131 -5.55 9.59 38.46
CA THR A 131 -5.19 11.00 38.50
C THR A 131 -5.90 11.66 39.69
N LEU A 132 -5.12 12.14 40.66
CA LEU A 132 -5.66 12.76 41.85
C LEU A 132 -6.43 14.04 41.47
N PRO A 133 -7.65 14.27 41.98
CA PRO A 133 -8.45 15.48 41.73
C PRO A 133 -7.90 16.67 42.51
N LEU A 134 -6.63 17.01 42.23
CA LEU A 134 -5.89 18.12 42.79
C LEU A 134 -5.33 18.96 41.62
N PRO A 135 -5.22 20.28 41.76
CA PRO A 135 -4.43 21.08 40.83
C PRO A 135 -3.00 20.50 40.77
N GLU A 136 -2.50 20.18 39.57
CA GLU A 136 -1.22 19.46 39.35
C GLU A 136 -1.16 18.01 39.90
N GLY A 137 -2.30 17.33 40.05
CA GLY A 137 -2.38 15.95 40.57
C GLY A 137 -1.54 14.93 39.80
N GLU A 138 -1.26 15.19 38.51
CA GLU A 138 -0.37 14.38 37.67
C GLU A 138 1.13 14.47 38.05
N ARG A 139 1.52 15.40 38.94
CA ARG A 139 2.92 15.58 39.38
C ARG A 139 3.22 14.89 40.72
N VAL A 140 2.23 14.25 41.34
CA VAL A 140 2.38 13.59 42.64
C VAL A 140 2.91 12.17 42.46
N VAL A 141 4.23 12.01 42.52
CA VAL A 141 4.93 10.73 42.26
C VAL A 141 4.99 9.82 43.50
N SER A 142 4.80 10.35 44.72
CA SER A 142 4.67 9.53 45.94
C SER A 142 4.03 10.32 47.09
N SER A 143 3.22 9.66 47.93
CA SER A 143 2.81 10.18 49.24
C SER A 143 3.49 9.37 50.34
N ALA A 144 4.49 9.97 51.00
CA ALA A 144 5.16 9.35 52.14
C ALA A 144 4.37 9.66 53.41
N ARG A 145 3.82 8.62 54.06
CA ARG A 145 3.16 8.76 55.36
C ARG A 145 4.25 8.96 56.44
N SER A 146 4.53 10.20 56.80
CA SER A 146 5.35 10.51 57.98
C SER A 146 4.57 10.16 59.25
N ARG A 147 4.98 9.09 59.95
CA ARG A 147 4.52 8.83 61.31
C ARG A 147 5.08 9.94 62.22
N PRO A 148 4.26 10.64 63.02
CA PRO A 148 4.79 11.57 63.99
C PRO A 148 5.51 10.78 65.07
N THR A 149 6.84 10.92 65.14
CA THR A 149 7.64 10.46 66.27
C THR A 149 7.24 11.34 67.46
N VAL A 150 6.40 10.81 68.33
CA VAL A 150 6.12 11.44 69.62
C VAL A 150 7.39 11.27 70.45
N ALA A 151 8.12 12.37 70.66
CA ALA A 151 9.23 12.42 71.60
C ALA A 151 8.65 12.30 73.02
N THR A 152 8.99 11.21 73.71
CA THR A 152 8.82 11.02 75.15
C THR A 152 9.93 11.72 75.91
#